data_AF-A0A2C5ZY00-F1
#
_entry.id   AF-A0A2C5ZY00-F1
#
_cell.length_a   1.000
_cell.length_b   1.000
_cell.length_c   1.000
_cell.angle_alpha   90.00
_cell.angle_beta   90.00
_cell.angle_gamma   90.00
#
_symmetry.space_group_name_H-M   'P 1'
#
loop_
_entity.id
_entity.type
_entity.pdbx_description
1 polymer ?
#
loop_
_entity_poly.entity_id
_entity_poly.type
_entity_poly.pdbx_seq_one_letter_code
_entity_poly.pdbx_strand_id
1 'polypeptide(L)'
;MRARDSDEEEREEEEEEDGGGSTDVVRSLLELARSPAPRRPRHQSAAETEWLRRLVARHGCDTAAMARDRRLNPMQQTAADIARRIAKMQQQAD
;
A
#
# COMPACT_ATOMS: atom_id res chain seq x y z
N MET A 1 -45.08 -12.72 36.44
CA MET A 1 -44.38 -12.57 37.73
C MET A 1 -42.89 -12.76 37.47
N ARG A 2 -42.07 -11.71 37.73
CA ARG A 2 -40.60 -11.66 37.97
C ARG A 2 -39.65 -12.38 36.98
N ALA A 3 -38.52 -11.84 36.52
CA ALA A 3 -37.71 -10.63 36.77
C ALA A 3 -36.82 -10.43 35.51
N ARG A 4 -36.73 -9.24 34.91
CA ARG A 4 -35.65 -8.24 35.06
C ARG A 4 -34.25 -8.81 35.33
N ASP A 5 -33.43 -8.74 34.28
CA ASP A 5 -31.98 -8.49 34.24
C ASP A 5 -31.71 -8.28 32.72
N SER A 6 -31.84 -7.09 32.11
CA SER A 6 -31.14 -5.83 32.35
C SER A 6 -29.65 -6.04 32.61
N ASP A 7 -28.96 -6.67 31.65
CA ASP A 7 -27.54 -6.40 31.43
C ASP A 7 -27.48 -5.47 30.21
N GLU A 8 -27.72 -4.20 30.53
CA GLU A 8 -27.59 -3.07 29.62
C GLU A 8 -26.08 -2.91 29.44
N GLU A 9 -25.54 -3.37 28.30
CA GLU A 9 -24.14 -3.14 27.93
C GLU A 9 -23.93 -1.62 27.81
N GLU A 10 -23.57 -0.99 28.92
CA GLU A 10 -23.05 0.37 28.97
C GLU A 10 -21.71 0.35 28.24
N ARG A 11 -21.79 0.53 26.91
CA ARG A 11 -20.66 0.97 26.11
C ARG A 11 -20.32 2.36 26.61
N GLU A 12 -19.33 2.44 27.49
CA GLU A 12 -18.66 3.69 27.81
C GLU A 12 -18.16 4.28 26.48
N GLU A 13 -18.85 5.31 26.01
CA GLU A 13 -18.29 6.21 25.00
C GLU A 13 -17.11 6.89 25.68
N GLU A 14 -15.89 6.44 25.39
CA GLU A 14 -14.66 7.16 25.72
C GLU A 14 -14.75 8.52 25.01
N GLU A 15 -15.33 9.51 25.70
CA GLU A 15 -15.18 10.90 25.32
C GLU A 15 -13.68 11.20 25.36
N GLU A 16 -13.07 11.42 24.19
CA GLU A 16 -11.75 12.01 24.10
C GLU A 16 -11.82 13.38 24.80
N GLU A 17 -11.47 13.42 26.09
CA GLU A 17 -11.18 14.66 26.81
C GLU A 17 -10.04 15.35 26.05
N ASP A 18 -10.40 16.27 25.16
CA ASP A 18 -9.48 17.18 24.49
C ASP A 18 -8.82 18.01 25.59
N GLY A 19 -7.65 17.54 26.03
CA GLY A 19 -6.91 17.99 27.19
C GLY A 19 -6.87 19.52 27.30
N GLY A 20 -7.79 20.04 28.11
CA GLY A 20 -7.88 21.42 28.55
C GLY A 20 -6.66 21.77 29.41
N GLY A 21 -5.55 22.08 28.74
CA GLY A 21 -4.28 22.40 29.37
C GLY A 21 -3.04 22.16 28.52
N SER A 22 -3.19 21.93 27.20
CA SER A 22 -2.05 21.76 26.30
C SER A 22 -1.26 23.07 26.21
N THR A 23 -0.07 23.09 26.78
CA THR A 23 0.93 24.13 26.51
C THR A 23 1.10 24.31 24.99
N ASP A 24 1.53 25.48 24.53
CA ASP A 24 1.71 25.77 23.10
C ASP A 24 2.54 24.69 22.37
N VAL A 25 3.47 24.08 23.12
CA VAL A 25 4.27 22.92 22.70
C VAL A 25 3.42 21.68 22.41
N VAL A 26 2.46 21.33 23.27
CA VAL A 26 1.60 20.16 23.09
C VAL A 26 0.69 20.33 21.86
N ARG A 27 0.16 21.54 21.64
CA ARG A 27 -0.62 21.85 20.42
C ARG A 27 0.23 21.70 19.15
N SER A 28 1.45 22.23 19.18
CA SER A 28 2.41 22.10 18.07
C SER A 28 2.78 20.64 17.77
N LEU A 29 2.93 19.81 18.80
CA LEU A 29 3.24 18.39 18.65
C LEU A 29 2.08 17.59 18.05
N LEU A 30 0.83 17.90 18.43
CA LEU A 30 -0.35 17.29 17.84
C LEU A 30 -0.50 17.64 16.36
N GLU A 31 -0.20 18.88 15.98
CA GLU A 31 -0.20 19.30 14.57
C GLU A 31 0.87 18.56 13.75
N LEU A 32 2.09 18.43 14.29
CA LEU A 32 3.16 17.65 13.65
C LEU A 32 2.81 16.16 13.54
N ALA A 33 2.18 15.58 14.55
CA ALA A 33 1.74 14.18 14.52
C ALA A 33 0.63 13.94 13.50
N ARG A 34 -0.28 14.91 13.33
CA ARG A 34 -1.35 14.90 12.32
C ARG A 34 -0.82 15.11 10.90
N SER A 35 0.41 15.61 10.74
CA SER A 35 1.05 15.81 9.44
C SER A 35 1.93 14.60 9.08
N PRO A 36 1.41 13.59 8.35
CA PRO A 36 2.23 12.46 7.93
C PRO A 36 3.34 12.95 7.01
N ALA A 37 4.58 12.52 7.28
CA ALA A 37 5.70 12.78 6.40
C ALA A 37 5.38 12.34 4.95
N PRO A 38 5.88 13.08 3.95
CA PRO A 38 5.59 12.76 2.55
C PRO A 38 6.05 11.33 2.24
N ARG A 39 5.11 10.50 1.77
CA ARG A 39 5.40 9.11 1.41
C ARG A 39 6.31 9.10 0.18
N ARG A 40 7.52 8.53 0.34
CA ARG A 40 8.45 8.38 -0.78
C ARG A 40 7.96 7.24 -1.69
N PRO A 41 7.69 7.49 -2.99
CA PRO A 41 7.24 6.45 -3.90
C PRO A 41 8.33 5.39 -4.07
N ARG A 42 7.94 4.11 -4.02
CA ARG A 42 8.88 2.99 -4.24
C ARG A 42 9.17 2.85 -5.73
N HIS A 43 10.41 3.14 -6.14
CA HIS A 43 10.87 2.91 -7.51
C HIS A 43 11.20 1.43 -7.78
N GLN A 44 11.12 1.00 -9.03
CA GLN A 44 11.68 -0.30 -9.43
C GLN A 44 13.21 -0.23 -9.50
N SER A 45 13.88 -1.38 -9.44
CA SER A 45 15.32 -1.44 -9.66
C SER A 45 15.65 -1.42 -11.16
N ALA A 46 16.81 -0.90 -11.55
CA ALA A 46 17.22 -0.85 -12.95
C ALA A 46 17.25 -2.25 -13.62
N ALA A 47 17.70 -3.27 -12.88
CA ALA A 47 17.72 -4.65 -13.37
C ALA A 47 16.32 -5.22 -13.59
N GLU A 48 15.37 -4.90 -12.70
CA GLU A 48 13.97 -5.28 -12.87
C GLU A 48 13.36 -4.63 -14.10
N THR A 49 13.58 -3.32 -14.29
CA THR A 49 13.09 -2.60 -15.47
C THR A 49 13.66 -3.20 -16.76
N GLU A 50 14.96 -3.52 -16.80
CA GLU A 50 15.57 -4.15 -17.97
C GLU A 50 15.00 -5.55 -18.25
N TRP A 51 14.78 -6.35 -17.21
CA TRP A 51 14.13 -7.65 -17.32
C TRP A 51 12.72 -7.54 -17.93
N LEU A 52 11.91 -6.59 -17.45
CA LEU A 52 10.57 -6.34 -17.98
C LEU A 52 10.62 -5.83 -19.42
N ARG A 53 11.56 -4.94 -19.77
CA ARG A 53 11.76 -4.47 -21.15
C ARG A 53 12.06 -5.62 -22.11
N ARG A 54 12.89 -6.58 -21.70
CA ARG A 54 13.19 -7.78 -22.50
C ARG A 54 11.97 -8.66 -22.73
N LEU A 55 11.13 -8.83 -21.70
CA LEU A 55 9.86 -9.56 -21.83
C LEU A 55 8.89 -8.85 -22.78
N VAL A 56 8.72 -7.53 -22.62
CA VAL A 56 7.86 -6.70 -23.49
C VAL A 56 8.39 -6.68 -24.92
N ALA A 57 9.70 -6.58 -25.13
CA ALA A 57 10.30 -6.61 -26.47
C ALA A 57 10.05 -7.95 -27.20
N ARG A 58 9.95 -9.06 -26.47
CA ARG A 58 9.71 -10.39 -27.08
C ARG A 58 8.23 -10.72 -27.26
N HIS A 59 7.40 -10.42 -26.25
CA HIS A 59 6.01 -10.89 -26.17
C HIS A 59 4.97 -9.76 -26.30
N GLY A 60 5.40 -8.50 -26.41
CA GLY A 60 4.51 -7.34 -26.53
C GLY A 60 3.67 -7.14 -25.28
N CYS A 61 2.34 -7.27 -25.43
CA CYS A 61 1.35 -7.12 -24.36
C CYS A 61 0.86 -8.46 -23.79
N ASP A 62 1.29 -9.61 -24.32
CA ASP A 62 0.83 -10.92 -23.85
C ASP A 62 1.60 -11.36 -22.60
N THR A 63 1.05 -11.01 -21.44
CA THR A 63 1.62 -11.39 -20.13
C THR A 63 1.52 -12.89 -19.85
N ALA A 64 0.60 -13.61 -20.50
CA ALA A 64 0.49 -15.06 -20.36
C ALA A 64 1.62 -15.76 -21.12
N ALA A 65 2.01 -15.26 -22.29
CA ALA A 65 3.19 -15.71 -23.01
C ALA A 65 4.49 -15.40 -22.22
N MET A 66 4.58 -14.21 -21.62
CA MET A 66 5.72 -13.83 -20.76
C MET A 66 5.89 -14.78 -19.57
N ALA A 67 4.80 -15.13 -18.89
CA ALA A 67 4.84 -16.04 -17.75
C ALA A 67 5.34 -17.45 -18.12
N ARG A 68 4.99 -17.92 -19.33
CA ARG A 68 5.41 -19.25 -19.84
C ARG A 68 6.84 -19.29 -20.37
N ASP A 69 7.47 -18.14 -20.63
CA ASP A 69 8.83 -18.07 -21.18
C ASP A 69 9.88 -18.43 -20.12
N ARG A 70 10.22 -19.71 -19.99
CA ARG A 70 11.19 -20.21 -19.00
C ARG A 70 12.60 -19.63 -19.16
N ARG A 71 12.94 -19.08 -20.33
CA ARG A 71 14.28 -18.52 -20.59
C ARG A 71 14.36 -17.07 -20.13
N LEU A 72 13.34 -16.26 -20.45
CA LEU A 72 13.32 -14.86 -20.04
C LEU A 72 12.70 -14.66 -18.65
N ASN A 73 11.86 -15.57 -18.16
CA ASN A 73 11.28 -15.56 -16.83
C ASN A 73 11.87 -16.70 -15.97
N PRO A 74 13.17 -16.65 -15.62
CA PRO A 74 13.81 -17.70 -14.82
C PRO A 74 13.19 -17.81 -13.43
N MET A 75 12.68 -16.69 -12.91
CA MET A 75 12.02 -16.60 -11.59
C MET A 75 10.57 -17.10 -11.61
N GLN A 76 10.05 -17.53 -12.77
CA GLN A 76 8.69 -18.03 -12.93
C GLN A 76 7.62 -17.11 -12.31
N GLN A 77 7.78 -15.80 -12.49
CA GLN A 77 6.80 -14.82 -12.03
C GLN A 77 5.46 -15.03 -12.74
N THR A 78 4.37 -14.82 -12.02
CA THR A 78 3.02 -15.01 -12.55
C THR A 78 2.69 -13.95 -13.60
N ALA A 79 1.75 -14.25 -14.51
CA ALA A 79 1.29 -13.28 -15.50
C ALA A 79 0.73 -12.00 -14.83
N ALA A 80 0.02 -12.16 -13.72
CA ALA A 80 -0.52 -11.04 -12.95
C ALA A 80 0.58 -10.17 -12.32
N ASP A 81 1.64 -10.78 -11.79
CA ASP A 81 2.79 -10.04 -11.25
C ASP A 81 3.51 -9.25 -12.34
N ILE A 82 3.74 -9.89 -13.48
CA ILE A 82 4.38 -9.24 -14.64
C ILE A 82 3.52 -8.05 -15.11
N ALA A 83 2.20 -8.23 -15.22
CA ALA A 83 1.28 -7.16 -15.59
C ALA A 83 1.35 -5.97 -14.61
N ARG A 84 1.30 -6.24 -13.30
CA ARG A 84 1.42 -5.19 -12.27
C ARG A 84 2.74 -4.44 -12.35
N ARG A 85 3.85 -5.15 -12.57
CA ARG A 85 5.18 -4.53 -12.68
C ARG A 85 5.32 -3.69 -13.94
N ILE A 86 4.77 -4.13 -15.07
CA ILE A 86 4.76 -3.33 -16.31
C ILE A 86 3.93 -2.05 -16.11
N ALA A 87 2.74 -2.15 -15.52
CA ALA A 87 1.91 -0.98 -15.24
C ALA A 87 2.62 0.03 -14.32
N LYS A 88 3.30 -0.47 -13.28
CA LYS A 88 4.09 0.38 -12.38
C LYS A 88 5.31 1.00 -13.07
N MET A 89 5.95 0.28 -13.99
CA MET A 89 7.07 0.79 -14.79
C MET A 89 6.62 1.94 -15.68
N GLN A 90 5.44 1.84 -16.28
CA GLN A 90 4.85 2.91 -17.11
C GLN A 90 4.56 4.16 -16.28
N GLN A 91 3.93 4.00 -15.11
CA GLN A 91 3.67 5.10 -14.17
C GLN A 91 4.92 5.79 -13.61
N GLN A 92 6.11 5.17 -13.73
CA GLN A 92 7.38 5.75 -13.30
C GLN A 92 8.14 6.45 -14.42
N ALA A 93 7.75 6.23 -15.67
CA ALA A 93 8.35 6.87 -16.85
C ALA A 93 7.68 8.21 -17.19
N ASP A 94 6.48 8.44 -16.67
CA ASP A 94 5.72 9.70 -16.70
C ASP A 94 6.09 10.60 -15.50
#